data_AF-A0A0G0G979-F1
#
_entry.id   AF-A0A0G0G979-F1
#
_cell.length_a   1.000
_cell.length_b   1.000
_cell.length_c   1.000
_cell.angle_alpha   90.00
_cell.angle_beta   90.00
_cell.angle_gamma   90.00
#
_symmetry.space_group_name_H-M   'P 1'
#
loop_
_entity.id
_entity.type
_entity.pdbx_description
1 polymer ?
#
loop_
_entity_poly.entity_id
_entity_poly.type
_entity_poly.pdbx_seq_one_letter_code
_entity_poly.pdbx_strand_id
1 'polypeptide(L)'
;MNIVSEIKRKKGESFDAFLRRVKRRWQQSGKLLQARKIQFFEEKKSKNEQNKNRVKYIKKVAKTEYLRKTGRLREDPLEQKKY
;
A
#
# COMPACT_ATOMS: atom_id res chain seq x y z
N MET A 1 4.82 9.03 21.88
CA MET A 1 3.95 8.12 21.10
C MET A 1 2.98 8.97 20.29
N ASN A 2 3.04 8.94 18.96
CA ASN A 2 2.06 9.66 18.14
C ASN A 2 0.79 8.81 18.01
N ILE A 3 -0.30 9.24 18.62
CA ILE A 3 -1.57 8.53 18.60
C ILE A 3 -2.25 8.81 17.24
N VAL A 4 -2.32 7.78 16.39
CA VAL A 4 -2.82 7.89 15.02
C VAL A 4 -4.35 8.08 14.96
N SER A 5 -5.05 7.59 15.97
CA SER A 5 -6.51 7.58 16.09
C SER A 5 -7.10 8.86 16.70
N GLU A 6 -6.30 9.64 17.43
CA GLU A 6 -6.76 10.88 18.08
C GLU A 6 -6.72 12.05 17.10
N ILE A 7 -7.79 12.20 16.32
CA ILE A 7 -7.95 13.31 15.39
C ILE A 7 -9.20 14.09 15.80
N LYS A 8 -8.99 15.32 16.26
CA LYS A 8 -10.10 16.22 16.62
C LYS A 8 -10.63 16.95 15.39
N ARG A 9 -11.93 17.29 15.42
CA ARG A 9 -12.56 18.12 14.39
C ARG A 9 -12.08 19.56 14.55
N LYS A 10 -11.77 20.22 13.43
CA LYS A 10 -11.41 21.64 13.43
C LYS A 10 -12.67 22.51 13.45
N LYS A 11 -12.61 23.68 14.10
CA LYS A 11 -13.71 24.66 14.08
C LYS A 11 -13.92 25.14 12.63
N GLY A 12 -15.17 25.14 12.16
CA GLY A 12 -15.51 25.52 10.77
C GLY A 12 -15.34 24.40 9.73
N GLU A 13 -14.93 23.20 10.12
CA GLU A 13 -14.80 22.07 9.20
C GLU A 13 -16.11 21.29 9.05
N SER A 14 -16.50 20.92 7.83
CA SER A 14 -17.63 20.00 7.59
C SER A 14 -17.32 18.59 8.09
N PHE A 15 -18.34 17.83 8.49
CA PHE A 15 -18.15 16.47 8.99
C PHE A 15 -17.45 15.56 7.96
N ASP A 16 -17.80 15.71 6.69
CA ASP A 16 -17.23 14.92 5.60
C ASP A 16 -15.74 15.23 5.35
N ALA A 17 -15.34 16.51 5.42
CA ALA A 17 -13.93 16.90 5.36
C ALA A 17 -13.11 16.31 6.52
N PHE A 18 -13.69 16.33 7.73
CA PHE A 18 -13.11 15.69 8.90
C PHE A 18 -12.90 14.19 8.68
N LEU A 19 -13.96 13.49 8.23
CA LEU A 19 -13.91 12.04 7.98
C LEU A 19 -12.89 11.67 6.92
N ARG A 20 -12.75 12.46 5.85
CA ARG A 20 -11.69 12.27 4.84
C ARG A 20 -10.29 12.34 5.44
N ARG A 21 -10.02 13.32 6.30
CA ARG A 21 -8.72 13.43 6.99
C ARG A 21 -8.46 12.21 7.85
N VAL A 22 -9.46 11.78 8.61
CA VAL A 22 -9.36 10.60 9.48
C VAL A 22 -9.01 9.36 8.66
N LYS A 23 -9.77 9.09 7.59
CA LYS A 23 -9.52 7.97 6.66
C LYS A 23 -8.12 8.01 6.06
N ARG A 24 -7.68 9.19 5.57
CA ARG A 24 -6.35 9.35 4.98
C ARG A 24 -5.24 9.12 6.00
N ARG A 25 -5.41 9.59 7.24
CA ARG A 25 -4.44 9.37 8.32
C ARG A 25 -4.33 7.88 8.68
N TRP A 26 -5.46 7.17 8.77
CA TRP A 26 -5.48 5.72 8.99
C TRP A 26 -4.80 4.95 7.85
N GLN A 27 -5.06 5.32 6.59
CA GLN A 27 -4.41 4.72 5.44
C GLN A 27 -2.88 4.95 5.46
N GLN A 28 -2.44 6.19 5.66
CA GLN A 28 -1.01 6.55 5.72
C GLN A 28 -0.26 5.87 6.85
N SER A 29 -0.92 5.66 7.99
CA SER A 29 -0.31 4.98 9.14
C SER A 29 -0.02 3.49 8.92
N GLY A 30 -0.63 2.88 7.90
CA GLY A 30 -0.52 1.44 7.64
C GLY A 30 -1.17 0.54 8.71
N LYS A 31 -1.75 1.09 9.79
CA LYS A 31 -2.36 0.31 10.87
C LYS A 31 -3.50 -0.58 10.38
N LEU A 32 -4.29 -0.09 9.43
CA LEU A 32 -5.36 -0.89 8.81
C LEU A 32 -4.82 -2.06 7.98
N LEU A 33 -3.69 -1.86 7.27
CA LEU A 33 -3.03 -2.94 6.52
C LEU A 33 -2.42 -3.96 7.47
N GLN A 34 -1.79 -3.50 8.54
CA GLN A 34 -1.22 -4.38 9.56
C GLN A 34 -2.31 -5.21 10.25
N ALA A 35 -3.43 -4.60 10.63
CA ALA A 35 -4.57 -5.30 11.23
C ALA A 35 -5.10 -6.41 10.32
N ARG A 36 -5.23 -6.14 9.02
CA ARG A 36 -5.62 -7.16 8.02
C ARG A 36 -4.56 -8.24 7.85
N LYS A 37 -3.28 -7.88 7.88
CA LYS A 37 -2.16 -8.81 7.73
C LYS A 37 -2.11 -9.83 8.87
N ILE A 38 -2.34 -9.39 10.11
CA ILE A 38 -2.27 -10.25 11.31
C ILE A 38 -3.63 -10.85 11.69
N GLN A 39 -4.68 -10.63 10.89
CA GLN A 39 -6.03 -11.12 11.17
C GLN A 39 -6.08 -12.66 11.26
N PHE A 40 -5.20 -13.33 10.53
CA PHE A 40 -5.11 -14.79 10.48
C PHE A 40 -3.67 -15.23 10.78
N PHE A 41 -3.54 -16.47 11.25
CA PHE A 41 -2.23 -17.10 11.40
C PHE A 41 -1.60 -17.34 10.02
N GLU A 42 -0.38 -16.84 9.83
CA GLU A 42 0.44 -17.10 8.65
C GLU A 42 1.72 -17.80 9.12
N GLU A 43 1.98 -19.01 8.59
CA GLU A 43 3.21 -19.74 8.88
C GLU A 43 4.45 -19.02 8.33
N LYS A 44 5.59 -19.29 8.95
CA LYS A 44 6.86 -18.73 8.47
C LYS A 44 7.23 -19.33 7.12
N LYS A 45 7.41 -18.47 6.12
CA LYS A 45 7.83 -18.86 4.76
C LYS A 45 9.14 -19.64 4.76
N SER A 46 9.20 -20.73 3.99
CA SER A 46 10.42 -21.51 3.78
C SER A 46 11.48 -20.72 3.00
N LYS A 47 12.76 -21.11 3.10
CA LYS A 47 13.86 -20.48 2.33
C LYS A 47 13.58 -20.47 0.82
N ASN A 48 13.05 -21.58 0.30
CA ASN A 48 12.71 -21.71 -1.12
C ASN A 48 11.61 -20.74 -1.54
N GLU A 49 10.58 -20.58 -0.71
CA GLU A 49 9.50 -19.64 -0.99
C GLU A 49 9.98 -18.19 -0.93
N GLN A 50 10.80 -17.86 0.07
CA GLN A 50 11.43 -16.53 0.17
C GLN A 50 12.28 -16.21 -1.08
N ASN A 51 13.08 -17.16 -1.55
CA ASN A 51 13.87 -17.02 -2.78
C ASN A 51 13.00 -16.82 -4.01
N LYS A 52 11.95 -17.63 -4.20
CA LYS A 52 10.99 -17.47 -5.30
C LYS A 52 10.35 -16.10 -5.28
N ASN A 53 9.92 -15.62 -4.12
CA ASN A 53 9.32 -14.29 -3.95
C ASN A 53 10.31 -13.17 -4.28
N ARG A 54 11.57 -13.30 -3.83
CA ARG A 54 12.64 -12.33 -4.13
C ARG A 54 12.95 -12.25 -5.62
N VAL A 55 13.05 -13.39 -6.32
CA VAL A 55 13.29 -13.42 -7.77
C VAL A 55 12.13 -12.76 -8.52
N LYS A 56 10.88 -13.05 -8.15
CA LYS A 56 9.69 -12.38 -8.73
C LYS A 56 9.75 -10.86 -8.54
N TYR A 57 10.11 -10.41 -7.34
CA TYR A 57 10.26 -8.98 -7.04
C TYR A 57 11.33 -8.32 -7.92
N ILE A 58 12.52 -8.92 -8.02
CA ILE A 58 13.63 -8.40 -8.84
C ILE A 58 13.20 -8.29 -10.30
N LYS A 59 12.57 -9.32 -10.86
CA LYS A 59 12.04 -9.30 -12.24
C LYS A 59 11.04 -8.17 -12.45
N LYS A 60 10.14 -7.94 -11.49
CA LYS A 60 9.17 -6.84 -11.56
C LYS A 60 9.85 -5.48 -11.56
N VAL A 61 10.82 -5.25 -10.67
CA VAL A 61 11.59 -4.00 -10.60
C VAL A 61 12.34 -3.75 -11.90
N ALA A 62 13.08 -4.75 -12.39
CA ALA A 62 13.84 -4.64 -13.64
C ALA A 62 12.94 -4.31 -14.84
N LYS A 63 11.77 -4.95 -14.94
CA LYS A 63 10.77 -4.65 -15.98
C LYS A 63 10.26 -3.20 -15.87
N THR A 64 9.92 -2.76 -14.66
CA THR A 64 9.44 -1.39 -14.43
C THR A 64 10.50 -0.36 -14.80
N GLU A 65 11.77 -0.58 -14.41
CA GLU A 65 12.87 0.31 -14.75
C GLU A 65 13.13 0.37 -16.26
N TYR A 66 13.10 -0.76 -16.94
CA TYR A 66 13.21 -0.82 -18.40
C TYR A 66 12.10 -0.03 -19.09
N LEU A 67 10.85 -0.22 -18.67
CA LEU A 67 9.71 0.54 -19.20
C LEU A 67 9.85 2.04 -18.93
N ARG A 68 10.34 2.42 -17.75
CA ARG A 68 10.62 3.83 -17.40
C ARG A 68 11.67 4.43 -18.32
N LYS A 69 12.78 3.72 -18.56
CA LYS A 69 13.88 4.16 -19.44
C LYS A 69 13.44 4.32 -20.90
N THR A 70 12.54 3.45 -21.36
CA THR A 70 12.05 3.45 -22.75
C THR A 70 10.84 4.36 -22.96
N GLY A 71 10.38 5.08 -21.93
CA GLY A 71 9.18 5.92 -22.00
C GLY A 71 7.87 5.14 -22.20
N ARG A 72 7.89 3.81 -22.04
CA ARG A 72 6.73 2.92 -22.19
C ARG A 72 6.06 2.58 -20.86
N LEU A 73 6.52 3.19 -19.76
CA LEU A 73 5.87 3.05 -18.47
C LEU A 73 4.54 3.79 -18.52
N ARG A 74 3.45 3.01 -18.46
CA ARG A 74 2.10 3.58 -18.43
C ARG A 74 1.92 4.45 -17.20
N GLU A 75 1.25 5.58 -17.39
CA GLU A 75 0.98 6.54 -16.32
C GLU A 75 -0.11 6.04 -15.37
N ASP A 76 -1.08 5.26 -15.87
CA ASP A 76 -2.18 4.71 -15.08
C ASP A 76 -1.90 3.27 -14.59
N PRO A 77 -1.83 3.04 -13.27
CA PRO A 77 -1.69 1.71 -12.69
C PRO A 77 -2.92 0.80 -12.90
N LEU A 78 -4.11 1.36 -13.16
CA LEU A 78 -5.39 0.63 -13.12
C LEU A 78 -5.76 -0.09 -14.42
N GLU A 79 -5.18 0.27 -15.56
CA GLU A 79 -5.50 -0.34 -16.86
C GLU A 79 -4.88 -1.73 -17.10
N GLN A 80 -4.08 -2.26 -16.16
CA GLN A 80 -3.36 -3.53 -16.37
C GLN A 80 -4.26 -4.78 -16.38
N LYS A 81 -5.52 -4.69 -15.93
CA LYS A 81 -6.45 -5.83 -15.81
C LYS A 81 -7.57 -5.79 -16.86
N LYS A 82 -7.26 -5.84 -18.15
CA LYS A 82 -8.28 -5.94 -19.22
C LYS A 82 -8.37 -7.28 -19.95
N TYR A 83 -7.61 -8.31 -19.54
CA TYR A 83 -7.68 -9.66 -20.10
C TYR A 83 -7.45 -10.71 -19.02
#